data_AF-A0A5S4TGW6-F1
#
_entry.id   AF-A0A5S4TGW6-F1
#
_cell.length_a   1.000
_cell.length_b   1.000
_cell.length_c   1.000
_cell.angle_alpha   90.00
_cell.angle_beta   90.00
_cell.angle_gamma   90.00
#
_symmetry.space_group_name_H-M   'P 1'
#
loop_
_entity.id
_entity.type
_entity.pdbx_description
1 polymer ?
#
loop_
_entity_poly.entity_id
_entity_poly.type
_entity_poly.pdbx_seq_one_letter_code
_entity_poly.pdbx_strand_id
1 'polypeptide(L)' 'MKKRTILLLMASVLALVLGACNQKEKQEAKGLKIVTSFYPIYAMVKEVSGDLNDVRMIQSS' A
#
# COMPACT_ATOMS: atom_id res chain seq x y z
N MET A 1 33.72 -3.53 -30.65
CA MET A 1 33.45 -4.27 -29.39
C MET A 1 33.05 -3.34 -28.24
N LYS A 2 33.90 -2.39 -27.79
CA LYS A 2 33.64 -1.48 -26.64
C LYS A 2 32.30 -0.71 -26.66
N LYS A 3 31.86 -0.19 -27.81
CA LYS A 3 30.60 0.57 -27.92
C LYS A 3 29.35 -0.28 -27.65
N ARG A 4 29.37 -1.56 -28.05
CA ARG A 4 28.28 -2.52 -27.79
C ARG A 4 28.23 -2.91 -26.31
N THR A 5 29.38 -3.04 -25.66
CA THR A 5 29.46 -3.35 -24.22
C THR A 5 28.91 -2.21 -23.35
N ILE A 6 29.16 -0.95 -23.72
CA ILE A 6 28.62 0.23 -23.01
C ILE A 6 27.10 0.31 -23.17
N LEU A 7 26.59 0.04 -24.37
CA LEU A 7 25.14 0.00 -24.64
C LEU A 7 24.43 -1.07 -23.80
N LEU A 8 25.02 -2.26 -23.67
CA LEU A 8 24.47 -3.34 -22.84
C LEU A 8 24.48 -2.98 -21.34
N LEU A 9 25.52 -2.27 -20.89
CA LEU A 9 25.61 -1.78 -19.51
C LEU A 9 24.52 -0.74 -19.21
N MET A 10 24.28 0.21 -20.12
CA MET A 10 23.20 1.20 -19.97
C MET A 10 21.81 0.55 -19.99
N ALA A 11 21.60 -0.45 -20.85
CA ALA A 11 20.33 -1.18 -20.91
C ALA A 11 20.07 -1.99 -19.62
N SER A 12 21.11 -2.58 -19.04
CA SER A 12 21.05 -3.29 -17.75
C SER A 12 20.66 -2.34 -16.60
N VAL A 13 21.29 -1.16 -16.52
CA VAL A 13 20.96 -0.15 -15.51
C VAL A 13 19.52 0.34 -15.67
N LEU A 14 19.08 0.57 -16.91
CA LEU A 14 17.71 1.01 -17.18
C LEU A 14 16.67 -0.05 -16.77
N ALA A 15 16.95 -1.33 -17.02
CA ALA A 15 16.10 -2.45 -16.61
C ALA A 15 16.00 -2.57 -15.08
N LEU A 16 17.09 -2.34 -14.35
CA LEU A 16 17.10 -2.35 -12.88
C LEU A 16 16.26 -1.20 -12.29
N VAL A 17 16.37 0.01 -12.86
CA VAL A 17 15.59 1.18 -12.41
C VAL A 17 14.11 0.99 -12.71
N LEU A 18 13.76 0.46 -13.88
CA LEU A 18 12.37 0.14 -14.23
C LEU A 18 11.77 -0.99 -13.37
N GLY A 19 12.59 -1.97 -12.98
CA GLY A 19 12.20 -3.03 -12.06
C GLY A 19 11.91 -2.51 -10.65
N ALA A 20 12.71 -1.57 -10.15
CA ALA A 20 12.52 -0.95 -8.83
C ALA A 20 11.26 -0.08 -8.76
N CYS A 21 10.89 0.60 -9.85
CA CYS A 21 9.63 1.36 -9.92
C CYS A 21 8.37 0.48 -10.01
N ASN A 22 8.52 -0.82 -10.31
CA ASN A 22 7.39 -1.74 -10.38
C ASN A 22 7.12 -2.48 -9.07
N GLN A 23 7.81 -2.12 -7.98
CA GLN A 23 7.37 -2.45 -6.64
C GLN A 23 6.17 -1.55 -6.29
N LYS A 24 5.07 -1.79 -7.00
CA LYS A 24 3.75 -1.43 -6.51
C LYS A 24 3.59 -2.29 -5.27
N GLU A 25 3.93 -1.73 -4.11
CA GLU A 25 3.30 -2.20 -2.89
C GLU A 25 1.84 -2.35 -3.26
N LYS A 26 1.32 -3.56 -3.06
CA LYS A 26 -0.11 -3.81 -3.09
C LYS A 26 -0.68 -3.10 -1.86
N GLN A 27 -0.51 -1.78 -1.79
CA GLN A 27 -1.46 -0.87 -1.21
C GLN A 27 -2.73 -1.10 -2.04
N GLU A 28 -3.43 -2.20 -1.73
CA GLU A 28 -4.85 -2.04 -1.45
C GLU A 28 -4.96 -0.70 -0.76
N ALA A 29 -5.87 0.15 -1.23
CA ALA A 29 -6.29 1.33 -0.51
C ALA A 29 -6.95 0.87 0.80
N LYS A 30 -6.15 0.24 1.68
CA LYS A 30 -6.45 -0.14 3.04
C LYS A 30 -6.58 1.20 3.70
N GLY A 31 -7.82 1.64 3.85
CA GLY A 31 -8.09 2.85 4.59
C GLY A 31 -7.60 2.74 6.02
N LEU A 32 -7.93 3.76 6.80
CA LEU A 32 -7.42 3.88 8.16
C LEU A 32 -7.93 2.72 9.02
N LYS A 33 -7.06 2.20 9.87
CA LYS A 33 -7.45 1.27 10.92
C LYS A 33 -7.90 2.07 12.13
N ILE A 34 -9.20 2.07 12.40
CA ILE A 34 -9.80 2.84 13.50
C ILE A 34 -10.24 1.88 14.60
N VAL A 35 -9.67 2.06 15.79
CA VAL A 35 -9.98 1.23 16.96
C VAL A 35 -10.77 2.06 17.97
N THR A 36 -11.92 1.55 18.38
CA THR A 36 -12.86 2.23 19.27
C THR A 36 -12.97 1.50 20.60
N SER A 37 -13.23 2.24 21.68
CA SER A 37 -13.26 1.68 23.04
C SER A 37 -14.63 1.15 23.48
N PHE A 38 -15.72 1.69 22.92
CA PHE A 38 -17.08 1.34 23.30
C PHE A 38 -18.05 1.51 22.12
N TYR A 39 -19.21 0.83 22.21
CA TYR A 39 -20.15 0.64 21.10
C TYR A 39 -20.71 1.90 20.43
N PRO A 40 -21.20 2.92 21.16
CA PRO A 40 -21.66 4.17 20.55
C PRO A 40 -20.67 4.80 19.56
N ILE A 41 -19.37 4.81 19.89
CA ILE A 41 -18.34 5.38 19.02
C ILE A 41 -18.06 4.45 17.85
N TYR A 42 -17.98 3.14 18.09
CA TYR A 42 -17.86 2.15 17.02
C TYR A 42 -18.94 2.33 15.94
N ALA A 43 -20.22 2.36 16.35
CA ALA A 43 -21.35 2.46 15.44
C ALA A 43 -21.32 3.77 14.64
N MET A 44 -21.09 4.90 15.30
CA MET A 44 -20.97 6.20 14.62
C MET A 44 -19.84 6.20 13.59
N VAL A 45 -18.67 5.71 13.96
CA VAL A 45 -17.50 5.70 13.08
C VAL A 45 -17.68 4.70 11.93
N LYS A 46 -18.34 3.56 12.16
CA LYS A 46 -18.66 2.56 11.13
C LYS A 46 -19.60 3.12 10.07
N GLU A 47 -20.69 3.77 10.50
CA GLU A 47 -21.66 4.39 9.58
C GLU A 47 -21.07 5.55 8.78
N VAL A 48 -20.20 6.37 9.40
CA VAL A 48 -19.54 7.48 8.70
C VAL A 48 -18.43 7.01 7.76
N SER A 49 -17.68 5.98 8.14
CA SER A 49 -16.54 5.49 7.36
C SER A 49 -16.92 4.57 6.20
N GLY A 50 -18.10 3.93 6.29
CA GLY A 50 -18.54 2.91 5.34
C GLY A 50 -17.51 1.79 5.18
N ASP A 51 -17.29 1.37 3.93
CA ASP A 51 -16.34 0.30 3.57
C ASP A 51 -14.91 0.80 3.29
N LEU A 52 -14.65 2.09 3.49
CA LEU A 52 -13.36 2.69 3.18
C LEU A 52 -12.31 2.39 4.25
N ASN A 53 -12.70 2.31 5.53
CA ASN A 53 -11.80 2.18 6.68
C ASN A 53 -12.10 0.90 7.50
N ASP A 54 -11.05 0.30 8.07
CA ASP A 54 -11.17 -0.86 8.98
C ASP A 54 -11.51 -0.38 10.40
N VAL A 55 -12.81 -0.31 10.71
CA VAL A 55 -13.32 0.08 12.03
C VAL A 55 -13.54 -1.15 12.91
N ARG A 56 -12.91 -1.20 14.09
CA ARG A 56 -12.99 -2.31 15.04
C ARG A 56 -13.14 -1.82 16.48
N MET A 57 -13.70 -2.64 17.36
CA MET A 57 -13.77 -2.34 18.80
C MET A 57 -12.67 -3.10 19.55
N ILE A 58 -12.11 -2.50 20.60
CA ILE A 58 -11.24 -3.24 21.52
C ILE A 58 -12.02 -4.41 22.13
N GLN A 59 -11.40 -5.59 22.17
CA GLN A 59 -12.00 -6.86 22.63
C GLN A 59 -13.14 -7.45 21.78
N SER A 60 -13.38 -6.96 20.55
CA SER A 60 -14.08 -7.77 19.55
C SER A 60 -13.09 -8.78 18.94
N SER A 61 -12.64 -9.75 19.73
CA SER A 61 -11.90 -10.91 19.20
C SER A 61 -12.84 -11.82 18.43
#